data_AF-A0A2V2UIM9-F1
#
_entry.id   AF-A0A2V2UIM9-F1
#
_cell.length_a   1.000
_cell.length_b   1.000
_cell.length_c   1.000
_cell.angle_alpha   90.00
_cell.angle_beta   90.00
_cell.angle_gamma   90.00
#
_symmetry.space_group_name_H-M   'P 1'
#
loop_
_entity.id
_entity.type
_entity.pdbx_description
1 polymer ?
#
loop_
_entity_poly.entity_id
_entity_poly.type
_entity_poly.pdbx_seq_one_letter_code
_entity_poly.pdbx_strand_id
1 'polypeptide(L)'
;MPSLGCIIGISASRYELGGRQMRLANVIFLFVSVVAAVVVPVAIEASVHRDLLKVSFINRRSVVISPLGAVPRYLLAQLLNGSSRFWNFPIGTFAANMIAVLLMGLLDHFYRTRGNVWCQIAMDGICGSLSTVSSFVNEMIGFYGSDNRRLMYIYAIISVGVGAAIMSVCRHVF
;
A
#
# COMPACT_ATOMS: atom_id res chain seq x y z
N MET A 1 -44.44 -5.69 -23.80
CA MET A 1 -43.01 -6.05 -23.75
C MET A 1 -42.21 -4.76 -23.86
N PRO A 2 -41.26 -4.45 -22.94
CA PRO A 2 -40.42 -3.25 -23.10
C PRO A 2 -39.61 -3.37 -24.40
N SER A 3 -39.53 -2.30 -25.19
CA SER A 3 -38.72 -2.29 -26.40
C SER A 3 -37.24 -2.43 -26.04
N LEU A 4 -36.47 -3.16 -26.86
CA LEU A 4 -35.03 -3.41 -26.63
C LEU A 4 -34.24 -2.13 -26.31
N GLY A 5 -34.59 -1.00 -26.95
CA GLY A 5 -33.96 0.30 -26.70
C GLY A 5 -34.16 0.85 -25.28
N CYS A 6 -35.30 0.57 -24.64
CA CYS A 6 -35.56 0.98 -23.26
C CYS A 6 -34.69 0.19 -22.27
N ILE A 7 -34.48 -1.11 -22.50
CA ILE A 7 -33.65 -1.98 -21.65
C ILE A 7 -32.18 -1.57 -21.74
N ILE A 8 -31.68 -1.26 -22.94
CA ILE A 8 -30.31 -0.80 -23.17
C ILE A 8 -30.06 0.57 -22.53
N GLY A 9 -31.01 1.50 -22.65
CA GLY A 9 -30.94 2.83 -22.02
C GLY A 9 -30.88 2.77 -20.49
N ILE A 10 -31.69 1.89 -19.87
CA ILE A 10 -31.68 1.67 -18.42
C ILE A 10 -30.36 1.03 -17.97
N SER A 11 -29.80 0.10 -18.74
CA SER A 11 -28.51 -0.52 -18.45
C SER A 11 -27.38 0.52 -18.50
N ALA A 12 -27.27 1.28 -19.60
CA ALA A 12 -26.26 2.32 -19.76
C ALA A 12 -26.34 3.39 -18.66
N SER A 13 -27.56 3.84 -18.30
CA SER A 13 -27.78 4.78 -17.20
C SER A 13 -27.33 4.21 -15.84
N ARG A 14 -27.58 2.91 -15.57
CA ARG A 14 -27.10 2.25 -14.34
C ARG A 14 -25.57 2.12 -14.29
N TYR A 15 -24.93 1.81 -15.41
CA TYR A 15 -23.45 1.78 -15.50
C TYR A 15 -22.84 3.16 -15.29
N GLU A 16 -23.37 4.20 -15.92
CA GLU A 16 -22.96 5.60 -15.75
C GLU A 16 -23.14 6.08 -14.30
N LEU A 17 -24.29 5.75 -13.69
CA LEU A 17 -24.58 6.11 -12.30
C LEU A 17 -23.63 5.39 -11.33
N GLY A 18 -23.37 4.09 -11.55
CA GLY A 18 -22.40 3.32 -10.78
C GLY A 18 -20.98 3.88 -10.90
N GLY A 19 -20.56 4.26 -12.11
CA GLY A 19 -19.26 4.89 -12.36
C GLY A 19 -19.12 6.24 -11.66
N ARG A 20 -20.16 7.09 -11.68
CA ARG A 20 -20.19 8.36 -10.94
C ARG A 20 -20.12 8.15 -9.42
N GLN A 21 -20.86 7.18 -8.88
CA GLN A 21 -20.83 6.86 -7.45
C GLN A 21 -19.45 6.38 -7.00
N MET A 22 -18.82 5.48 -7.76
CA MET A 22 -17.46 5.00 -7.47
C MET A 22 -16.42 6.12 -7.53
N ARG A 23 -16.51 7.02 -8.52
CA ARG A 23 -15.62 8.18 -8.62
C ARG A 23 -15.82 9.13 -7.43
N LEU A 24 -17.07 9.39 -7.05
CA LEU A 24 -17.39 10.21 -5.88
C LEU A 24 -16.84 9.59 -4.60
N ALA A 25 -17.04 8.28 -4.39
CA ALA A 25 -16.52 7.56 -3.24
C ALA A 25 -14.98 7.64 -3.16
N ASN A 26 -14.29 7.48 -4.30
CA ASN A 26 -12.82 7.60 -4.36
C ASN A 26 -12.34 9.01 -4.00
N VAL A 27 -13.01 10.05 -4.49
CA VAL A 27 -12.67 11.45 -4.17
C VAL A 27 -12.91 11.75 -2.70
N ILE A 28 -14.04 11.30 -2.13
CA ILE A 28 -14.32 11.44 -0.70
C ILE A 28 -13.27 10.71 0.13
N PHE A 29 -12.94 9.47 -0.24
CA PHE A 29 -11.93 8.68 0.46
C PHE A 29 -10.55 9.35 0.41
N LEU A 30 -10.15 9.89 -0.75
CA LEU A 30 -8.91 10.65 -0.90
C LEU A 30 -8.90 11.89 -0.01
N PHE A 31 -9.98 12.66 -0.01
CA PHE A 31 -10.11 13.86 0.83
C PHE A 31 -9.99 13.52 2.32
N VAL A 32 -10.77 12.53 2.79
CA VAL A 32 -10.69 12.03 4.17
C VAL A 32 -9.28 11.57 4.50
N SER A 33 -8.60 10.87 3.59
CA SER A 33 -7.23 10.39 3.80
C SER A 33 -6.22 11.54 3.93
N VAL A 34 -6.35 12.60 3.12
CA VAL A 34 -5.48 13.78 3.19
C VAL A 34 -5.71 14.53 4.51
N VAL A 35 -6.97 14.70 4.93
CA VAL A 35 -7.29 15.31 6.22
C VAL A 35 -6.74 14.47 7.37
N ALA A 36 -6.94 13.15 7.34
CA ALA A 36 -6.42 12.24 8.35
C ALA A 36 -4.89 12.27 8.44
N ALA A 37 -4.19 12.37 7.32
CA ALA A 37 -2.73 12.47 7.28
C ALA A 37 -2.17 13.71 8.02
N VAL A 38 -2.97 14.76 8.20
CA VAL A 38 -2.61 15.96 8.97
C VAL A 38 -3.16 15.90 10.39
N VAL A 39 -4.43 15.55 10.55
CA VAL A 39 -5.12 15.54 11.84
C VAL A 39 -4.55 14.49 12.78
N VAL A 40 -4.22 13.30 12.30
CA VAL A 40 -3.72 12.20 13.15
C VAL A 40 -2.38 12.56 13.80
N PRO A 41 -1.33 13.01 13.08
CA PRO A 41 -0.10 13.44 13.73
C PRO A 41 -0.29 14.58 14.73
N VAL A 42 -1.11 15.58 14.39
CA VAL A 42 -1.41 16.71 15.29
C VAL A 42 -2.14 16.24 16.55
N ALA A 43 -3.10 15.33 16.42
CA ALA A 43 -3.83 14.76 17.54
C ALA A 43 -2.91 13.92 18.44
N ILE A 44 -1.98 13.14 17.86
CA ILE A 44 -0.98 12.39 18.61
C ILE A 44 -0.08 13.34 19.41
N GLU A 45 0.47 14.39 18.79
CA GLU A 45 1.33 15.36 19.48
C GLU A 45 0.58 16.11 20.58
N ALA A 46 -0.67 16.52 20.33
CA ALA A 46 -1.51 17.16 21.34
C ALA A 46 -1.83 16.22 22.51
N SER A 47 -2.06 14.93 22.24
CA SER A 47 -2.35 13.93 23.28
C SER A 47 -1.12 13.62 24.13
N VAL A 48 0.06 13.62 23.52
CA VAL A 48 1.35 13.42 24.21
C VAL A 48 1.68 14.63 25.08
N HIS A 49 1.44 15.85 24.60
CA HIS A 49 1.61 17.08 25.39
C HIS A 49 0.65 17.14 26.60
N ARG A 50 -0.50 16.47 26.54
CA ARG A 50 -1.47 16.39 27.65
C ARG A 50 -1.24 15.17 28.56
N ASP A 51 -0.11 14.46 28.41
CA ASP A 51 0.21 13.23 29.15
C ASP A 51 -0.86 12.12 29.03
N LEU A 52 -1.72 12.17 28.00
CA LEU A 52 -2.76 11.18 27.76
C LEU A 52 -2.22 9.93 27.05
N LEU A 53 -1.15 10.09 26.27
CA LEU A 53 -0.50 9.02 25.51
C LEU A 53 1.02 9.08 25.69
N LYS A 54 1.63 7.93 25.97
CA LYS A 54 3.09 7.77 25.99
C LYS A 54 3.55 7.09 24.72
N VAL A 55 3.95 7.88 23.72
CA VAL A 55 4.41 7.40 22.41
C VAL A 55 5.87 7.80 22.21
N SER A 56 6.70 6.87 21.72
CA SER A 56 8.11 7.14 21.44
C SER A 56 8.27 8.26 20.41
N PHE A 57 9.38 9.00 20.48
CA PHE A 57 9.70 10.04 19.49
C PHE A 57 9.69 9.47 18.06
N ILE A 58 10.21 8.25 17.89
CA ILE A 58 10.28 7.56 16.61
C ILE A 58 8.88 7.39 16.02
N ASN A 59 7.96 6.76 16.76
CA ASN A 59 6.62 6.46 16.26
C ASN A 59 5.85 7.73 15.89
N ARG A 60 6.00 8.81 16.68
CA ARG A 60 5.36 10.10 16.38
C ARG A 60 5.81 10.66 15.03
N ARG A 61 7.12 10.61 14.76
CA ARG A 61 7.68 11.09 13.49
C ARG A 61 7.41 10.15 12.33
N SER A 62 7.38 8.84 12.56
CA SER A 62 7.05 7.83 11.54
C SER A 62 5.68 8.07 10.94
N VAL A 63 4.67 8.35 11.78
CA VAL A 63 3.29 8.64 11.34
C VAL A 63 3.21 9.89 10.44
N VAL A 64 4.00 10.92 10.73
CA VAL A 64 4.05 12.15 9.91
C VAL A 64 4.52 11.85 8.49
N ILE A 65 5.50 10.96 8.34
CA ILE A 65 6.13 10.69 7.03
C ILE A 65 5.52 9.48 6.31
N SER A 66 4.65 8.69 6.96
CA SER A 66 3.96 7.56 6.33
C SER A 66 3.24 7.88 5.02
N PRO A 67 2.60 9.04 4.82
CA PRO A 67 1.98 9.35 3.52
C PRO A 67 2.96 9.28 2.34
N LEU A 68 4.25 9.54 2.58
CA LEU A 68 5.30 9.51 1.55
C LEU A 68 5.58 8.09 1.03
N GLY A 69 5.27 7.02 1.77
CA GLY A 69 5.34 5.65 1.27
C GLY A 69 4.02 5.19 0.63
N ALA A 70 2.89 5.64 1.18
CA ALA A 70 1.56 5.27 0.66
C ALA A 70 1.29 5.81 -0.76
N VAL A 71 1.73 7.03 -1.07
CA VAL A 71 1.50 7.65 -2.39
C VAL A 71 2.23 6.88 -3.51
N PRO A 72 3.54 6.60 -3.43
CA PRO A 72 4.23 5.78 -4.42
C PRO A 72 3.63 4.38 -4.56
N ARG A 73 3.21 3.73 -3.46
CA ARG A 73 2.52 2.43 -3.51
C ARG A 73 1.24 2.51 -4.35
N TYR A 74 0.43 3.55 -4.15
CA TYR A 74 -0.78 3.78 -4.92
C TYR A 74 -0.48 4.02 -6.41
N LEU A 75 0.53 4.83 -6.71
CA LEU A 75 0.94 5.09 -8.10
C LEU A 75 1.46 3.82 -8.78
N LEU A 76 2.28 3.02 -8.10
CA LEU A 76 2.76 1.73 -8.61
C LEU A 76 1.60 0.78 -8.90
N ALA A 77 0.62 0.69 -8.00
CA ALA A 77 -0.57 -0.14 -8.21
C ALA A 77 -1.39 0.36 -9.42
N GLN A 78 -1.66 1.66 -9.52
CA GLN A 78 -2.37 2.27 -10.65
C GLN A 78 -1.68 1.99 -11.99
N LEU A 79 -0.37 2.23 -12.06
CA LEU A 79 0.39 2.14 -13.31
C LEU A 79 0.64 0.70 -13.74
N LEU A 80 0.93 -0.20 -12.79
CA LEU A 80 1.45 -1.53 -13.10
C LEU A 80 0.46 -2.67 -12.87
N ASN A 81 -0.52 -2.53 -11.95
CA ASN A 81 -1.53 -3.58 -11.77
C ASN A 81 -2.61 -3.52 -12.85
N GLY A 82 -3.02 -2.32 -13.30
CA GLY A 82 -4.04 -2.15 -14.34
C GLY A 82 -3.58 -2.55 -15.75
N SER A 83 -2.28 -2.50 -16.01
CA SER A 83 -1.69 -2.87 -17.31
C SER A 83 -1.37 -4.37 -17.44
N SER A 84 -1.64 -5.17 -16.40
CA SER A 84 -1.31 -6.61 -16.31
C SER A 84 -2.26 -7.52 -17.11
N ARG A 85 -2.79 -7.05 -18.24
CA ARG A 85 -3.52 -7.91 -19.19
C ARG A 85 -2.62 -8.99 -19.79
N PHE A 86 -1.30 -8.83 -19.70
CA PHE A 86 -0.33 -9.73 -20.31
C PHE A 86 0.17 -10.87 -19.39
N TRP A 87 0.09 -10.75 -18.05
CA TRP A 87 0.67 -11.76 -17.15
C TRP A 87 -0.16 -12.15 -15.90
N ASN A 88 -1.35 -11.57 -15.68
CA ASN A 88 -2.17 -11.83 -14.49
C ASN A 88 -1.40 -11.68 -13.16
N PHE A 89 -0.27 -10.96 -13.14
CA PHE A 89 0.60 -10.82 -11.98
C PHE A 89 0.49 -9.39 -11.43
N PRO A 90 0.31 -9.17 -10.11
CA PRO A 90 0.17 -7.83 -9.54
C PRO A 90 1.55 -7.17 -9.38
N ILE A 91 2.12 -6.70 -10.50
CA ILE A 91 3.49 -6.17 -10.57
C ILE A 91 3.68 -4.94 -9.67
N GLY A 92 2.69 -4.06 -9.58
CA GLY A 92 2.74 -2.84 -8.77
C GLY A 92 2.83 -3.14 -7.27
N THR A 93 1.99 -4.05 -6.77
CA THR A 93 2.01 -4.48 -5.36
C THR A 93 3.31 -5.21 -5.03
N PHE A 94 3.74 -6.12 -5.91
CA PHE A 94 5.02 -6.81 -5.79
C PHE A 94 6.19 -5.82 -5.73
N ALA A 95 6.28 -4.90 -6.69
CA ALA A 95 7.35 -3.91 -6.76
C ALA A 95 7.39 -3.01 -5.53
N ALA A 96 6.24 -2.52 -5.07
CA ALA A 96 6.16 -1.70 -3.86
C ALA A 96 6.70 -2.45 -2.63
N ASN A 97 6.32 -3.72 -2.46
CA ASN A 97 6.84 -4.57 -1.38
C ASN A 97 8.34 -4.81 -1.49
N MET A 98 8.87 -5.12 -2.69
CA MET A 98 10.31 -5.38 -2.86
C MET A 98 11.15 -4.12 -2.62
N ILE A 99 10.70 -2.96 -3.11
CA ILE A 99 11.38 -1.67 -2.88
C ILE A 99 11.38 -1.33 -1.39
N ALA A 100 10.25 -1.54 -0.69
CA ALA A 100 10.16 -1.31 0.75
C ALA A 100 11.13 -2.19 1.55
N VAL A 101 11.25 -3.47 1.21
CA VAL A 101 12.18 -4.39 1.87
C VAL A 101 13.64 -4.03 1.60
N LEU A 102 13.98 -3.67 0.36
CA LEU A 102 15.33 -3.21 0.01
C LEU A 102 15.69 -1.93 0.78
N LEU A 103 14.80 -0.94 0.77
CA LEU A 103 15.00 0.31 1.50
C LEU A 103 15.13 0.06 3.01
N MET A 104 14.30 -0.83 3.57
CA MET A 104 14.39 -1.22 4.97
C MET A 104 15.73 -1.85 5.31
N GLY A 105 16.25 -2.76 4.48
CA GLY A 105 17.56 -3.37 4.70
C GLY A 105 18.71 -2.36 4.69
N LEU A 106 18.69 -1.39 3.75
CA LEU A 106 19.69 -0.32 3.69
C LEU A 106 19.60 0.62 4.89
N LEU A 107 18.39 1.02 5.28
CA LEU A 107 18.18 1.89 6.45
C LEU A 107 18.57 1.19 7.75
N ASP A 108 18.30 -0.12 7.89
CA ASP A 108 18.73 -0.93 9.04
C ASP A 108 20.26 -0.95 9.16
N HIS A 109 20.97 -1.11 8.05
CA HIS A 109 22.43 -1.00 8.05
C HIS A 109 22.91 0.38 8.55
N PHE A 110 22.39 1.47 7.99
CA PHE A 110 22.78 2.83 8.42
C PHE A 110 22.40 3.13 9.87
N TYR A 111 21.28 2.59 10.35
CA TYR A 111 20.88 2.69 11.74
C TYR A 111 21.88 1.96 12.66
N ARG A 112 22.24 0.71 12.34
CA ARG A 112 23.19 -0.09 13.11
C ARG A 112 24.60 0.51 13.12
N THR A 113 25.05 1.10 12.01
CA THR A 113 26.41 1.64 11.89
C THR A 113 26.58 3.06 12.39
N ARG A 114 25.57 3.92 12.22
CA ARG A 114 25.67 5.35 12.56
C ARG A 114 24.74 5.80 13.70
N GLY A 115 23.85 4.93 14.19
CA GLY A 115 22.88 5.26 15.22
C GLY A 115 21.85 6.32 14.81
N ASN A 116 21.67 6.57 13.50
CA ASN A 116 20.80 7.64 13.03
C ASN A 116 19.32 7.26 13.18
N VAL A 117 18.66 7.83 14.19
CA VAL A 117 17.24 7.60 14.52
C VAL A 117 16.31 7.88 13.33
N TRP A 118 16.69 8.77 12.40
CA TRP A 118 15.90 9.03 11.19
C TRP A 118 15.80 7.83 10.25
N CYS A 119 16.78 6.92 10.28
CA CYS A 119 16.71 5.67 9.55
C CYS A 119 15.58 4.79 10.10
N GLN A 120 15.45 4.68 11.42
CA GLN A 120 14.35 3.94 12.04
C GLN A 120 12.99 4.60 11.78
N ILE A 121 12.92 5.93 11.86
CA ILE A 121 11.71 6.68 11.51
C ILE A 121 11.28 6.40 10.06
N ALA A 122 12.23 6.40 9.11
CA ALA A 122 11.95 6.09 7.71
C ALA A 122 11.55 4.63 7.47
N MET A 123 12.13 3.67 8.21
CA MET A 123 11.73 2.26 8.16
C MET A 123 10.27 2.08 8.60
N ASP A 124 9.91 2.62 9.77
CA ASP A 124 8.58 2.45 10.34
C ASP A 124 7.53 3.26 9.58
N GLY A 125 7.90 4.45 9.09
CA GLY A 125 7.01 5.37 8.37
C GLY A 125 6.87 5.03 6.89
N ILE A 126 7.95 5.26 6.12
CA ILE A 126 7.94 5.16 4.65
C ILE A 126 7.89 3.71 4.21
N CYS A 127 8.80 2.85 4.68
CA CYS A 127 8.80 1.44 4.24
C CYS A 127 7.54 0.71 4.73
N GLY A 128 7.06 1.01 5.93
CA GLY A 128 5.83 0.44 6.48
C GLY A 128 4.58 0.77 5.66
N SER A 129 4.49 1.96 5.07
CA SER A 129 3.34 2.41 4.27
C SER A 129 3.50 2.16 2.76
N LEU A 130 4.74 2.01 2.28
CA LEU A 130 5.08 1.60 0.92
C LEU A 130 4.84 0.11 0.70
N SER A 131 5.05 -0.71 1.72
CA SER A 131 4.69 -2.14 1.68
C SER A 131 3.22 -2.35 2.05
N THR A 132 2.68 -3.51 1.69
CA THR A 132 1.32 -3.92 2.03
C THR A 132 1.16 -5.43 2.05
N VAL A 133 0.58 -5.93 3.13
CA VAL A 133 0.10 -7.32 3.24
C VAL A 133 -1.38 -7.41 2.82
N SER A 134 -2.18 -6.37 3.07
CA SER A 134 -3.61 -6.39 2.77
C SER A 134 -3.91 -6.46 1.28
N SER A 135 -3.22 -5.66 0.44
CA SER A 135 -3.38 -5.77 -1.02
C SER A 135 -2.87 -7.12 -1.53
N PHE A 136 -1.71 -7.58 -1.04
CA PHE A 136 -1.14 -8.88 -1.38
C PHE A 136 -2.12 -10.03 -1.09
N VAL A 137 -2.76 -10.02 0.08
CA VAL A 137 -3.77 -11.03 0.45
C VAL A 137 -5.02 -10.92 -0.41
N ASN A 138 -5.52 -9.72 -0.67
CA ASN A 138 -6.70 -9.52 -1.53
C ASN A 138 -6.45 -10.02 -2.97
N GLU A 139 -5.24 -9.83 -3.49
CA GLU A 139 -4.85 -10.35 -4.81
C GLU A 139 -4.81 -11.88 -4.82
N MET A 140 -4.30 -12.51 -3.76
CA MET A 140 -4.34 -13.98 -3.60
C MET A 140 -5.77 -14.53 -3.53
N ILE A 141 -6.66 -13.86 -2.77
CA ILE A 141 -8.08 -14.22 -2.72
C ILE A 141 -8.72 -14.07 -4.12
N GLY A 142 -8.33 -13.04 -4.87
CA GLY A 142 -8.74 -12.85 -6.27
C GLY A 142 -8.37 -14.05 -7.14
N PHE A 143 -7.12 -14.54 -7.05
CA PHE A 143 -6.68 -15.74 -7.78
C PHE A 143 -7.43 -17.01 -7.35
N TYR A 144 -7.72 -17.14 -6.06
CA TYR A 144 -8.51 -18.26 -5.56
C TYR A 144 -9.93 -18.25 -6.14
N GLY A 145 -10.58 -17.08 -6.17
CA GLY A 145 -11.92 -16.92 -6.73
C GLY A 145 -11.99 -17.16 -8.25
N SER A 146 -10.90 -16.92 -8.98
CA SER A 146 -10.81 -17.19 -10.42
C SER A 146 -10.28 -18.60 -10.76
N ASP A 147 -10.27 -19.52 -9.78
CA ASP A 147 -9.71 -20.88 -9.85
C ASP A 147 -8.26 -20.97 -10.35
N ASN A 148 -7.48 -19.89 -10.18
CA ASN A 148 -6.10 -19.82 -10.63
C ASN A 148 -5.12 -20.08 -9.46
N ARG A 149 -5.29 -21.25 -8.82
CA ARG A 149 -4.54 -21.65 -7.62
C ARG A 149 -3.04 -21.70 -7.88
N ARG A 150 -2.64 -22.09 -9.10
CA ARG A 150 -1.23 -22.15 -9.49
C ARG A 150 -0.58 -20.76 -9.43
N LEU A 151 -1.20 -19.73 -10.02
CA LEU A 151 -0.69 -18.37 -9.95
C LEU A 151 -0.69 -17.83 -8.52
N MET A 152 -1.70 -18.16 -7.72
CA MET A 152 -1.73 -17.79 -6.29
C MET A 152 -0.48 -18.29 -5.54
N TYR A 153 -0.15 -19.58 -5.65
CA TYR A 153 1.03 -20.15 -4.98
C TYR A 153 2.34 -19.58 -5.52
N ILE A 154 2.45 -19.41 -6.85
CA ILE A 154 3.63 -18.79 -7.47
C ILE A 154 3.80 -17.36 -6.94
N TYR A 155 2.73 -16.57 -6.92
CA TYR A 155 2.76 -15.20 -6.44
C TYR A 155 3.17 -15.12 -4.96
N ALA A 156 2.64 -16.02 -4.12
CA ALA A 156 2.98 -16.08 -2.71
C ALA A 156 4.45 -16.45 -2.49
N ILE A 157 4.92 -17.53 -3.11
CA ILE A 157 6.30 -18.02 -2.96
C ILE A 157 7.30 -16.98 -3.48
N ILE A 158 7.04 -16.38 -4.65
CA ILE A 158 7.94 -15.38 -5.22
C ILE A 158 7.96 -14.12 -4.34
N SER A 159 6.80 -13.62 -3.90
CA SER A 159 6.73 -12.41 -3.06
C SER A 159 7.48 -12.59 -1.73
N VAL A 160 7.25 -13.70 -1.04
CA VAL A 160 7.92 -14.00 0.24
C VAL A 160 9.40 -14.33 0.02
N GLY A 161 9.70 -15.18 -0.96
CA GLY A 161 11.06 -15.65 -1.24
C GLY A 161 11.99 -14.53 -1.69
N VAL A 162 11.56 -13.67 -2.62
CA VAL A 162 12.37 -12.53 -3.07
C VAL A 162 12.52 -11.50 -1.96
N GLY A 163 11.45 -11.21 -1.20
CA GLY A 163 11.54 -10.31 -0.04
C GLY A 163 12.54 -10.82 1.01
N ALA A 164 12.46 -12.09 1.37
CA ALA A 164 13.40 -12.72 2.30
C ALA A 164 14.85 -12.70 1.77
N ALA A 165 15.03 -12.98 0.47
CA ALA A 165 16.36 -12.94 -0.16
C ALA A 165 16.95 -11.53 -0.13
N ILE A 166 16.17 -10.50 -0.48
CA ILE A 166 16.62 -9.09 -0.42
C ILE A 166 17.06 -8.74 1.00
N MET A 167 16.22 -9.00 2.01
CA MET A 167 16.55 -8.67 3.40
C MET A 167 17.78 -9.44 3.89
N SER A 168 17.90 -10.72 3.53
CA SER A 168 19.07 -11.55 3.85
C SER A 168 20.35 -10.96 3.25
N VAL A 169 20.34 -10.65 1.95
CA VAL A 169 21.48 -10.02 1.27
C VAL A 169 21.83 -8.70 1.93
N CYS A 170 20.84 -7.84 2.20
CA CYS A 170 21.07 -6.56 2.84
C CYS A 170 21.74 -6.72 4.22
N ARG A 171 21.35 -7.71 5.02
CA ARG A 171 21.94 -7.94 6.34
C ARG A 171 23.32 -8.58 6.33
N HIS A 172 23.64 -9.37 5.30
CA HIS A 172 24.94 -10.04 5.20
C HIS A 172 26.00 -9.17 4.51
N VAL A 173 25.59 -8.37 3.52
CA VAL A 173 26.51 -7.53 2.75
C VAL A 173 26.74 -6.18 3.42
N PHE A 174 25.73 -5.63 4.09
CA PHE A 174 25.78 -4.33 4.75
C PHE A 174 25.67 -4.47 6.28
#